data_AF-A0A1V5WYM6-F1
#
_entry.id   AF-A0A1V5WYM6-F1
#
_cell.length_a   1.000
_cell.length_b   1.000
_cell.length_c   1.000
_cell.angle_alpha   90.00
_cell.angle_beta   90.00
_cell.angle_gamma   90.00
#
_symmetry.space_group_name_H-M   'P 1'
#
loop_
_entity.id
_entity.type
_entity.pdbx_description
1 polymer ?
#
loop_
_entity_poly.entity_id
_entity_poly.type
_entity_poly.pdbx_seq_one_letter_code
_entity_poly.pdbx_strand_id
1 'polypeptide(L)'
;MNEQENGESSKSKKIIIGLIVVSVILGIYYFNKPVVIDDKKVDQAKVSDEQPQGENKEEVSEVKPEVVSEEGKEGEEKKDVSAETIIESVEVKTGTVKKDIEQKPVDAMALVNSLISTPVAVVTMEPKKAADKAVDYVNKYIVPQEQKAKVVQVFPEKITFYRFLMDVAGQQYPSYVSIDGKTLLSAKEYDLDKNPNTIDGKEFVNIDNGFQEVKGAEVCKENGKPIVYFFGSKTCPHCEWELPIVQEVAKLFGDKISYHENIDSDKDSAILSKFSPQGGIPTLVIGCKYFKIGSGESTGSAKEKQSLLLLINKVLN
;
A
#
# COMPACT_ATOMS: atom_id res chain seq x y z
N MET A 1 -66.32 -2.95 34.26
CA MET A 1 -65.51 -2.10 35.15
C MET A 1 -64.05 -2.49 34.97
N ASN A 2 -63.26 -1.48 34.65
CA ASN A 2 -61.80 -1.33 34.74
C ASN A 2 -60.90 -1.93 33.65
N GLU A 3 -60.55 -1.02 32.74
CA GLU A 3 -59.22 -0.80 32.16
C GLU A 3 -58.10 -0.86 33.20
N GLN A 4 -56.91 -1.30 32.79
CA GLN A 4 -55.67 -0.61 33.15
C GLN A 4 -54.57 -0.89 32.13
N GLU A 5 -53.98 0.21 31.66
CA GLU A 5 -53.01 0.33 30.58
C GLU A 5 -51.57 0.02 30.98
N ASN A 6 -50.79 -0.32 29.95
CA ASN A 6 -49.34 -0.45 29.93
C ASN A 6 -48.63 0.90 30.09
N GLY A 7 -47.54 0.93 30.86
CA GLY A 7 -46.62 2.07 30.93
C GLY A 7 -45.19 1.67 31.25
N GLU A 8 -44.28 2.12 30.40
CA GLU A 8 -42.86 2.45 30.67
C GLU A 8 -41.76 1.35 30.56
N SER A 9 -41.12 1.28 29.38
CA SER A 9 -39.74 0.82 29.21
C SER A 9 -38.99 1.70 28.19
N SER A 10 -38.43 2.82 28.67
CA SER A 10 -37.66 3.77 27.83
C SER A 10 -36.35 4.24 28.47
N LYS A 11 -35.97 3.78 29.66
CA LYS A 11 -34.78 4.31 30.37
C LYS A 11 -33.49 3.50 30.19
N SER A 12 -33.55 2.23 29.80
CA SER A 12 -32.34 1.38 29.69
C SER A 12 -31.55 1.54 28.37
N LYS A 13 -32.18 2.03 27.28
CA LYS A 13 -31.50 2.20 25.99
C LYS A 13 -30.60 3.44 25.89
N LYS A 14 -30.77 4.43 26.78
CA LYS A 14 -29.95 5.66 26.75
C LYS A 14 -28.58 5.48 27.41
N ILE A 15 -28.41 4.50 28.29
CA ILE A 15 -27.14 4.29 29.02
C ILE A 15 -26.11 3.56 28.13
N ILE A 16 -26.55 2.69 27.22
CA ILE A 16 -25.65 1.90 26.37
C ILE A 16 -25.05 2.75 25.22
N ILE A 17 -25.77 3.76 24.73
CA ILE A 17 -25.28 4.65 23.66
C ILE A 17 -24.24 5.66 24.21
N GLY A 18 -24.34 6.05 25.48
CA GLY A 18 -23.37 6.94 26.11
C GLY A 18 -21.96 6.37 26.26
N LEU A 19 -21.84 5.04 26.43
CA LEU A 19 -20.54 4.38 26.63
C LEU A 19 -19.73 4.23 25.32
N ILE A 20 -20.39 4.07 24.17
CA ILE A 20 -19.70 3.86 22.88
C ILE A 20 -19.10 5.18 22.34
N VAL A 21 -19.76 6.33 22.60
CA VAL A 21 -19.24 7.64 22.16
C VAL A 21 -18.01 8.07 22.95
N VAL A 22 -17.91 7.67 24.23
CA VAL A 22 -16.73 7.97 25.07
C VAL A 22 -15.49 7.19 24.62
N SER A 23 -15.64 5.96 24.12
CA SER A 23 -14.51 5.16 23.63
C SER A 23 -13.90 5.69 22.32
N VAL A 24 -14.72 6.25 21.42
CA VAL A 24 -14.21 6.86 20.16
C VAL A 24 -13.49 8.18 20.43
N ILE A 25 -13.93 8.95 21.43
CA ILE A 25 -13.27 10.21 21.82
C ILE A 25 -11.96 9.95 22.60
N LEU A 26 -11.89 8.91 23.43
CA LEU A 26 -10.64 8.53 24.12
C LEU A 26 -9.56 7.98 23.17
N GLY A 27 -9.95 7.31 22.08
CA GLY A 27 -9.00 6.85 21.05
C GLY A 27 -8.27 7.98 20.33
N ILE A 28 -8.91 9.15 20.19
CA ILE A 28 -8.29 10.35 19.59
C ILE A 28 -7.39 11.07 20.61
N TYR A 29 -7.70 10.98 21.91
CA TYR A 29 -6.93 11.67 22.96
C TYR A 29 -5.58 11.02 23.29
N TYR A 30 -5.42 9.71 23.05
CA TYR A 30 -4.15 9.02 23.33
C TYR A 30 -3.08 9.20 22.24
N PHE A 31 -3.43 9.70 21.05
CA PHE A 31 -2.47 9.97 19.98
C PHE A 31 -1.84 11.37 20.01
N ASN A 32 -2.31 12.27 20.88
CA ASN A 32 -1.84 13.65 20.98
C ASN A 32 -1.27 14.00 22.36
N LYS A 33 -0.42 13.15 22.93
CA LYS A 33 0.49 13.63 23.98
C LYS A 33 1.75 14.21 23.33
N PRO A 34 2.01 15.52 23.46
CA PRO A 34 3.29 16.06 23.04
C PRO A 34 4.39 15.43 23.91
N VAL A 35 5.38 14.82 23.26
CA VAL A 35 6.65 14.49 23.90
C VAL A 35 7.32 15.82 24.21
N VAL A 36 7.29 16.21 25.48
CA VAL A 36 8.13 17.29 25.99
C VAL A 36 9.55 16.74 26.04
N ILE A 37 10.38 17.13 25.07
CA ILE A 37 11.82 16.93 25.16
C ILE A 37 12.33 18.01 26.12
N ASP A 38 12.73 17.59 27.32
CA ASP A 38 13.38 18.44 28.30
C ASP A 38 14.85 18.59 27.91
N ASP A 39 15.17 19.70 27.23
CA ASP A 39 16.54 20.11 26.93
C ASP A 39 17.25 20.52 28.22
N LYS A 40 17.74 19.55 29.00
CA LYS A 40 18.66 19.79 30.13
C LYS A 40 19.40 18.52 30.57
N LYS A 41 20.52 18.25 29.92
CA LYS A 41 21.86 18.03 30.52
C LYS A 41 22.78 17.32 29.53
N VAL A 42 23.56 18.14 28.83
CA VAL A 42 24.87 17.74 28.31
C VAL A 42 25.81 17.73 29.50
N ASP A 43 26.03 16.57 30.10
CA ASP A 43 27.18 16.36 30.99
C ASP A 43 28.21 15.53 30.23
N GLN A 44 29.33 16.18 29.94
CA GLN A 44 30.52 15.63 29.32
C GLN A 44 31.10 14.53 30.22
N ALA A 45 31.12 13.29 29.74
CA ALA A 45 31.91 12.23 30.33
C ALA A 45 33.24 12.11 29.56
N LYS A 46 34.27 12.57 30.27
CA LYS A 46 35.71 12.45 30.07
C LYS A 46 36.16 11.19 29.32
N VAL A 47 37.01 11.46 28.33
CA VAL A 47 38.12 10.61 27.90
C VAL A 47 38.99 10.26 29.11
N SER A 48 39.19 8.99 29.35
CA SER A 48 40.31 8.48 30.15
C SER A 48 40.95 7.33 29.42
N ASP A 49 42.18 7.60 28.99
CA ASP A 49 43.15 6.64 28.50
C ASP A 49 43.37 5.52 29.51
N GLU A 50 43.35 4.26 29.05
CA GLU A 50 44.14 3.19 29.65
C GLU A 50 44.37 2.09 28.61
N GLN A 51 45.61 1.99 28.13
CA GLN A 51 46.18 0.78 27.54
C GLN A 51 46.27 -0.32 28.61
N PRO A 52 46.35 -1.59 28.19
CA PRO A 52 47.63 -2.26 28.41
C PRO A 52 48.19 -2.97 27.18
N GLN A 53 49.52 -3.01 27.20
CA GLN A 53 50.43 -3.78 26.35
C GLN A 53 50.37 -5.29 26.64
N GLY A 54 50.93 -6.06 25.71
CA GLY A 54 51.53 -7.38 25.97
C GLY A 54 50.89 -8.50 25.15
N GLU A 55 51.48 -8.88 24.01
CA GLU A 55 52.28 -10.11 23.82
C GLU A 55 51.41 -11.39 23.73
N ASN A 56 51.53 -12.33 22.79
CA ASN A 56 52.64 -12.77 21.96
C ASN A 56 52.10 -13.72 20.85
N LYS A 57 52.72 -13.62 19.66
CA LYS A 57 53.25 -14.69 18.77
C LYS A 57 52.41 -15.80 18.12
N GLU A 58 52.77 -15.98 16.83
CA GLU A 58 52.95 -17.22 16.03
C GLU A 58 51.67 -18.02 15.67
N GLU A 59 51.41 -18.52 14.46
CA GLU A 59 52.26 -18.84 13.30
C GLU A 59 51.37 -19.11 12.05
N VAL A 60 51.82 -18.59 10.89
CA VAL A 60 51.86 -19.15 9.51
C VAL A 60 51.00 -20.42 9.23
N SER A 61 50.14 -20.47 8.20
CA SER A 61 50.58 -20.75 6.83
C SER A 61 49.48 -20.64 5.77
N GLU A 62 49.97 -20.17 4.63
CA GLU A 62 49.39 -19.92 3.32
C GLU A 62 49.59 -21.16 2.43
N VAL A 63 48.55 -21.66 1.72
CA VAL A 63 48.70 -22.31 0.40
C VAL A 63 47.40 -22.19 -0.42
N LYS A 64 47.51 -21.49 -1.55
CA LYS A 64 46.85 -21.70 -2.86
C LYS A 64 48.01 -21.57 -3.89
N PRO A 65 47.92 -21.87 -5.21
CA PRO A 65 46.89 -22.51 -6.04
C PRO A 65 47.46 -23.55 -7.07
N GLU A 66 46.60 -24.20 -7.85
CA GLU A 66 46.83 -24.82 -9.19
C GLU A 66 45.43 -25.20 -9.69
N VAL A 67 44.81 -24.70 -10.78
CA VAL A 67 45.12 -24.55 -12.22
C VAL A 67 45.60 -25.84 -12.89
N VAL A 68 44.69 -26.55 -13.57
CA VAL A 68 44.93 -27.18 -14.87
C VAL A 68 43.64 -27.11 -15.71
N SER A 69 43.82 -26.64 -16.94
CA SER A 69 42.93 -26.55 -18.09
C SER A 69 43.16 -27.70 -19.08
N GLU A 70 42.18 -28.03 -19.93
CA GLU A 70 42.29 -28.37 -21.38
C GLU A 70 40.87 -28.71 -21.91
N GLU A 71 40.31 -27.93 -22.84
CA GLU A 71 40.30 -28.10 -24.32
C GLU A 71 39.58 -29.37 -24.81
N GLY A 72 38.43 -29.30 -25.50
CA GLY A 72 38.15 -28.94 -26.91
C GLY A 72 37.01 -29.89 -27.36
N LYS A 73 36.11 -29.69 -28.33
CA LYS A 73 36.07 -29.10 -29.68
C LYS A 73 34.57 -29.03 -30.09
N GLU A 74 34.08 -27.95 -30.69
CA GLU A 74 33.96 -27.70 -32.15
C GLU A 74 32.69 -28.32 -32.79
N GLY A 75 31.90 -27.47 -33.45
CA GLY A 75 30.68 -27.83 -34.18
C GLY A 75 29.85 -26.61 -34.58
N GLU A 76 30.19 -26.04 -35.75
CA GLU A 76 29.47 -25.01 -36.50
C GLU A 76 27.97 -25.33 -36.73
N GLU A 77 27.10 -24.32 -36.83
CA GLU A 77 26.49 -23.92 -38.12
C GLU A 77 25.65 -22.62 -38.01
N LYS A 78 25.73 -21.80 -39.06
CA LYS A 78 25.15 -20.47 -39.27
C LYS A 78 23.65 -20.52 -39.59
N LYS A 79 22.90 -19.46 -39.23
CA LYS A 79 22.27 -18.52 -40.21
C LYS A 79 21.42 -17.43 -39.54
N ASP A 80 21.78 -16.19 -39.89
CA ASP A 80 20.96 -15.03 -40.28
C ASP A 80 19.48 -14.99 -39.85
N VAL A 81 19.07 -13.87 -39.25
CA VAL A 81 18.27 -12.81 -39.94
C VAL A 81 18.15 -11.61 -38.99
N SER A 82 18.64 -10.47 -39.46
CA SER A 82 18.39 -9.12 -38.97
C SER A 82 17.00 -8.65 -39.38
N ALA A 83 16.31 -7.88 -38.53
CA ALA A 83 15.32 -6.92 -39.00
C ALA A 83 15.39 -5.65 -38.15
N GLU A 84 15.64 -4.56 -38.86
CA GLU A 84 15.95 -3.23 -38.38
C GLU A 84 14.74 -2.47 -37.83
N THR A 85 15.05 -1.63 -36.87
CA THR A 85 14.31 -0.47 -36.39
C THR A 85 14.02 0.51 -37.53
N ILE A 86 12.76 0.88 -37.73
CA ILE A 86 12.37 2.02 -38.58
C ILE A 86 11.96 3.19 -37.66
N ILE A 87 12.84 4.18 -37.57
CA ILE A 87 12.51 5.54 -37.09
C ILE A 87 12.29 6.38 -38.35
N GLU A 88 11.05 6.82 -38.55
CA GLU A 88 10.69 7.67 -39.68
C GLU A 88 10.98 9.14 -39.29
N SER A 89 12.11 9.65 -39.76
CA SER A 89 12.48 11.07 -39.70
C SER A 89 11.87 11.82 -40.88
N VAL A 90 10.95 12.74 -40.59
CA VAL A 90 10.38 13.67 -41.58
C VAL A 90 11.34 14.85 -41.79
N GLU A 91 11.98 14.91 -42.95
CA GLU A 91 12.71 16.09 -43.44
C GLU A 91 11.74 17.12 -44.02
N VAL A 92 11.69 18.32 -43.43
CA VAL A 92 11.01 19.48 -44.02
C VAL A 92 12.00 20.23 -44.91
N LYS A 93 11.73 20.22 -46.22
CA LYS A 93 12.47 21.00 -47.22
C LYS A 93 12.27 22.50 -47.01
N THR A 94 13.37 23.22 -46.80
CA THR A 94 13.44 24.68 -46.75
C THR A 94 13.38 25.26 -48.16
N GLY A 95 12.21 25.78 -48.54
CA GLY A 95 12.03 26.58 -49.75
C GLY A 95 11.97 28.07 -49.40
N THR A 96 12.97 28.84 -49.82
CA THR A 96 13.04 30.29 -49.66
C THR A 96 12.05 30.97 -50.61
N VAL A 97 11.04 31.66 -50.08
CA VAL A 97 10.24 32.64 -50.83
C VAL A 97 10.25 33.94 -50.04
N LYS A 98 10.98 34.94 -50.56
CA LYS A 98 10.87 36.33 -50.15
C LYS A 98 9.54 36.88 -50.66
N LYS A 99 8.70 37.39 -49.77
CA LYS A 99 7.69 38.38 -50.13
C LYS A 99 7.43 39.28 -48.92
N ASP A 100 7.64 40.56 -49.15
CA ASP A 100 7.45 41.64 -48.19
C ASP A 100 6.03 41.62 -47.62
N ILE A 101 5.92 41.41 -46.30
CA ILE A 101 4.71 41.64 -45.53
C ILE A 101 5.08 42.52 -44.35
N GLU A 102 4.56 43.73 -44.41
CA GLU A 102 4.60 44.76 -43.38
C GLU A 102 4.01 44.20 -42.07
N GLN A 103 4.88 43.92 -41.09
CA GLN A 103 4.49 43.44 -39.76
C GLN A 103 3.84 44.58 -38.97
N LYS A 104 2.51 44.59 -38.88
CA LYS A 104 1.83 45.13 -37.69
C LYS A 104 2.02 44.12 -36.55
N PRO A 105 2.47 44.54 -35.36
CA PRO A 105 2.56 43.63 -34.23
C PRO A 105 1.15 43.21 -33.82
N VAL A 106 0.76 41.99 -34.17
CA VAL A 106 -0.41 41.34 -33.60
C VAL A 106 0.03 40.88 -32.22
N ASP A 107 -0.59 41.45 -31.19
CA ASP A 107 -0.29 41.19 -29.79
C ASP A 107 -0.47 39.69 -29.48
N ALA A 108 0.63 38.95 -29.50
CA ALA A 108 0.64 37.51 -29.28
C ALA A 108 0.11 37.14 -27.88
N MET A 109 0.11 38.07 -26.91
CA MET A 109 -0.51 37.83 -25.61
C MET A 109 -2.04 37.79 -25.66
N ALA A 110 -2.68 38.50 -26.60
CA ALA A 110 -4.13 38.47 -26.73
C ALA A 110 -4.64 37.12 -27.28
N LEU A 111 -3.86 36.49 -28.17
CA LEU A 111 -4.21 35.19 -28.73
C LEU A 111 -3.99 34.04 -27.74
N VAL A 112 -2.97 34.14 -26.88
CA VAL A 112 -2.71 33.17 -25.81
C VAL A 112 -3.82 33.23 -24.76
N ASN A 113 -4.30 34.42 -24.37
CA ASN A 113 -5.43 34.54 -23.44
C ASN A 113 -6.76 34.03 -24.01
N SER A 114 -6.93 34.00 -25.34
CA SER A 114 -8.13 33.46 -25.99
C SER A 114 -8.16 31.93 -26.06
N LEU A 115 -7.02 31.24 -25.92
CA LEU A 115 -6.90 29.78 -26.09
C LEU A 115 -6.93 29.00 -24.77
N ILE A 116 -6.93 29.67 -23.61
CA ILE A 116 -6.91 29.02 -22.27
C ILE A 116 -8.32 29.01 -21.62
N SER A 117 -9.35 29.52 -22.29
CA SER A 117 -10.70 29.64 -21.71
C SER A 117 -11.72 28.71 -22.36
N THR A 118 -11.38 27.44 -22.54
CA THR A 118 -12.44 26.42 -22.56
C THR A 118 -12.70 26.02 -21.10
N PRO A 119 -13.81 26.46 -20.48
CA PRO A 119 -14.15 25.98 -19.14
C PRO A 119 -14.32 24.46 -19.23
N VAL A 120 -13.45 23.72 -18.54
CA VAL A 120 -13.69 22.30 -18.25
C VAL A 120 -15.03 22.27 -17.53
N ALA A 121 -16.05 21.68 -18.17
CA ALA A 121 -17.37 21.58 -17.57
C ALA A 121 -17.22 20.84 -16.23
N VAL A 122 -17.35 21.58 -15.14
CA VAL A 122 -17.32 21.00 -13.80
C VAL A 122 -18.60 20.19 -13.65
N VAL A 123 -18.49 18.87 -13.76
CA VAL A 123 -19.60 17.96 -13.50
C VAL A 123 -19.95 18.11 -12.03
N THR A 124 -21.01 18.86 -11.74
CA THR A 124 -21.49 19.07 -10.37
C THR A 124 -22.66 18.12 -10.10
N MET A 125 -22.52 17.28 -9.08
CA MET A 125 -23.60 16.44 -8.58
C MET A 125 -24.37 17.18 -7.48
N GLU A 126 -25.67 16.94 -7.37
CA GLU A 126 -26.47 17.41 -6.25
C GLU A 126 -25.95 16.77 -4.93
N PRO A 127 -25.86 17.52 -3.81
CA PRO A 127 -25.22 17.03 -2.59
C PRO A 127 -25.78 15.71 -2.06
N LYS A 128 -27.11 15.56 -2.02
CA LYS A 128 -27.73 14.33 -1.53
C LYS A 128 -27.40 13.15 -2.45
N LYS A 129 -27.46 13.33 -3.76
CA LYS A 129 -27.07 12.30 -4.73
C LYS A 129 -25.61 11.86 -4.58
N ALA A 130 -24.70 12.81 -4.30
CA ALA A 130 -23.30 12.48 -4.03
C ALA A 130 -23.13 11.68 -2.73
N ALA A 131 -23.82 12.07 -1.66
CA ALA A 131 -23.80 11.36 -0.39
C ALA A 131 -24.40 9.94 -0.51
N ASP A 132 -25.52 9.79 -1.23
CA ASP A 132 -26.14 8.50 -1.49
C ASP A 132 -25.18 7.58 -2.27
N LYS A 133 -24.53 8.09 -3.34
CA LYS A 133 -23.51 7.33 -4.10
C LYS A 133 -22.36 6.85 -3.22
N ALA A 134 -21.86 7.70 -2.32
CA ALA A 134 -20.79 7.34 -1.40
C ALA A 134 -21.23 6.26 -0.40
N VAL A 135 -22.44 6.36 0.17
CA VAL A 135 -22.97 5.36 1.10
C VAL A 135 -23.24 4.03 0.41
N ASP A 136 -23.75 4.04 -0.82
CA ASP A 136 -23.93 2.81 -1.61
C ASP A 136 -22.59 2.10 -1.85
N TYR A 137 -21.56 2.87 -2.21
CA TYR A 137 -20.21 2.35 -2.35
C TYR A 137 -19.66 1.76 -1.04
N VAL A 138 -19.84 2.47 0.08
CA VAL A 138 -19.41 2.01 1.41
C VAL A 138 -20.10 0.70 1.79
N ASN A 139 -21.43 0.63 1.61
CA ASN A 139 -22.21 -0.58 1.86
C ASN A 139 -21.82 -1.75 0.96
N LYS A 140 -21.39 -1.46 -0.26
CA LYS A 140 -21.00 -2.49 -1.22
C LYS A 140 -19.60 -3.06 -0.93
N TYR A 141 -18.63 -2.20 -0.57
CA TYR A 141 -17.22 -2.60 -0.59
C TYR A 141 -16.45 -2.41 0.73
N ILE A 142 -16.96 -1.59 1.66
CA ILE A 142 -16.17 -1.14 2.81
C ILE A 142 -16.68 -1.74 4.13
N VAL A 143 -17.98 -1.63 4.41
CA VAL A 143 -18.53 -2.17 5.66
C VAL A 143 -18.89 -3.66 5.52
N PRO A 144 -18.74 -4.47 6.59
CA PRO A 144 -19.21 -5.86 6.60
C PRO A 144 -20.71 -5.94 6.29
N GLN A 145 -21.15 -7.03 5.66
CA GLN A 145 -22.54 -7.19 5.18
C GLN A 145 -23.58 -7.14 6.32
N GLU A 146 -23.16 -7.44 7.55
CA GLU A 146 -23.99 -7.39 8.75
C GLU A 146 -24.22 -5.94 9.24
N GLN A 147 -23.43 -4.99 8.75
CA GLN A 147 -23.51 -3.57 9.07
C GLN A 147 -24.02 -2.78 7.85
N LYS A 148 -24.86 -1.77 8.08
CA LYS A 148 -25.34 -0.88 7.02
C LYS A 148 -25.09 0.57 7.38
N ALA A 149 -24.33 1.25 6.54
CA ALA A 149 -24.22 2.70 6.54
C ALA A 149 -25.49 3.32 5.94
N LYS A 150 -25.86 4.50 6.45
CA LYS A 150 -26.97 5.31 5.93
C LYS A 150 -26.61 6.79 6.00
N VAL A 151 -27.10 7.56 5.02
CA VAL A 151 -27.03 9.01 5.08
C VAL A 151 -27.95 9.50 6.21
N VAL A 152 -27.40 10.22 7.18
CA VAL A 152 -28.16 10.83 8.28
C VAL A 152 -28.53 12.28 7.97
N GLN A 153 -27.56 13.04 7.46
CA GLN A 153 -27.72 14.44 7.10
C GLN A 153 -26.73 14.79 5.99
N VAL A 154 -27.15 15.66 5.09
CA VAL A 154 -26.29 16.26 4.06
C VAL A 154 -26.33 17.76 4.25
N PHE A 155 -25.16 18.36 4.44
CA PHE A 155 -25.03 19.80 4.49
C PHE A 155 -24.94 20.36 3.06
N PRO A 156 -25.65 21.45 2.74
CA PRO A 156 -25.64 22.02 1.40
C PRO A 156 -24.32 22.74 1.07
N GLU A 157 -23.50 23.01 2.09
CA GLU A 157 -22.21 23.66 1.99
C GLU A 157 -21.23 22.82 1.16
N LYS A 158 -20.59 23.47 0.19
CA LYS A 158 -19.52 22.86 -0.60
C LYS A 158 -18.18 23.29 0.00
N ILE A 159 -17.40 22.30 0.43
CA ILE A 159 -16.02 22.53 0.85
C ILE A 159 -15.11 22.02 -0.27
N THR A 160 -14.28 22.92 -0.79
CA THR A 160 -13.27 22.60 -1.81
C THR A 160 -11.93 22.36 -1.13
N PHE A 161 -11.17 21.38 -1.62
CA PHE A 161 -9.87 21.00 -1.08
C PHE A 161 -8.77 21.13 -2.13
N TYR A 162 -7.57 21.51 -1.70
CA TYR A 162 -6.34 21.22 -2.41
C TYR A 162 -5.87 19.82 -2.04
N ARG A 163 -5.45 19.03 -3.03
CA ARG A 163 -4.79 17.75 -2.83
C ARG A 163 -3.28 17.96 -2.76
N PHE A 164 -2.62 17.26 -1.84
CA PHE A 164 -1.17 17.21 -1.74
C PHE A 164 -0.71 15.84 -1.22
N LEU A 165 0.59 15.54 -1.35
CA LEU A 165 1.22 14.37 -0.73
C LEU A 165 1.95 14.82 0.52
N MET A 166 1.65 14.18 1.65
CA MET A 166 2.32 14.43 2.93
C MET A 166 3.32 13.32 3.19
N ASP A 167 4.60 13.67 3.37
CA ASP A 167 5.63 12.74 3.81
C ASP A 167 5.69 12.72 5.34
N VAL A 168 5.50 11.54 5.93
CA VAL A 168 5.71 11.31 7.36
C VAL A 168 6.64 10.11 7.50
N ALA A 169 7.86 10.39 7.98
CA ALA A 169 8.91 9.39 8.18
C ALA A 169 9.23 8.57 6.90
N GLY A 170 9.23 9.23 5.73
CA GLY A 170 9.52 8.60 4.44
C GLY A 170 8.32 7.90 3.79
N GLN A 171 7.15 7.90 4.43
CA GLN A 171 5.91 7.38 3.85
C GLN A 171 5.03 8.51 3.36
N GLN A 172 4.58 8.41 2.10
CA GLN A 172 3.74 9.43 1.46
C GLN A 172 2.24 9.11 1.60
N TYR A 173 1.48 10.09 2.07
CA TYR A 173 0.03 10.00 2.29
C TYR A 173 -0.71 11.05 1.45
N PRO A 174 -1.64 10.64 0.56
CA PRO A 174 -2.58 11.57 -0.05
C PRO A 174 -3.37 12.31 1.03
N SER A 175 -3.32 13.63 0.98
CA SER A 175 -3.92 14.51 1.99
C SER A 175 -4.64 15.67 1.31
N TYR A 176 -5.61 16.23 2.03
CA TYR A 176 -6.50 17.27 1.52
C TYR A 176 -6.62 18.40 2.52
N VAL A 177 -6.40 19.63 2.07
CA VAL A 177 -6.61 20.83 2.91
C VAL A 177 -7.66 21.73 2.27
N SER A 178 -8.61 22.23 3.06
CA SER A 178 -9.64 23.15 2.55
C SER A 178 -8.99 24.42 1.98
N ILE A 179 -9.63 25.03 0.99
CA ILE A 179 -9.09 26.24 0.32
C ILE A 179 -8.86 27.42 1.28
N ASP A 180 -9.52 27.44 2.44
CA ASP A 180 -9.34 28.45 3.49
C ASP A 180 -8.28 28.06 4.54
N GLY A 181 -7.63 26.90 4.38
CA GLY A 181 -6.57 26.41 5.26
C GLY A 181 -7.02 25.90 6.63
N LYS A 182 -8.34 25.78 6.88
CA LYS A 182 -8.87 25.48 8.23
C LYS A 182 -9.15 24.01 8.49
N THR A 183 -9.29 23.20 7.44
CA THR A 183 -9.65 21.78 7.55
C THR A 183 -8.62 20.92 6.85
N LEU A 184 -8.06 19.94 7.56
CA LEU A 184 -7.19 18.90 7.01
C LEU A 184 -7.92 17.56 7.05
N LEU A 185 -7.99 16.85 5.92
CA LEU A 185 -8.43 15.47 5.82
C LEU A 185 -7.24 14.62 5.36
N SER A 186 -6.79 13.71 6.23
CA SER A 186 -5.88 12.64 5.86
C SER A 186 -6.70 11.36 5.74
N ALA A 187 -6.99 10.97 4.50
CA ALA A 187 -7.87 9.83 4.22
C ALA A 187 -7.46 9.14 2.93
N LYS A 188 -7.72 7.83 2.88
CA LYS A 188 -7.60 7.05 1.65
C LYS A 188 -8.61 7.55 0.62
N GLU A 189 -8.13 7.74 -0.60
CA GLU A 189 -8.97 8.08 -1.75
C GLU A 189 -9.70 6.84 -2.26
N TYR A 190 -11.00 6.99 -2.53
CA TYR A 190 -11.80 5.96 -3.17
C TYR A 190 -12.39 6.53 -4.46
N ASP A 191 -12.05 5.89 -5.58
CA ASP A 191 -12.73 6.14 -6.84
C ASP A 191 -14.09 5.43 -6.81
N LEU A 192 -15.15 6.20 -6.55
CA LEU A 192 -16.50 5.68 -6.37
C LEU A 192 -17.09 5.05 -7.65
N ASP A 193 -16.42 5.19 -8.79
CA ASP A 193 -16.80 4.59 -10.06
C ASP A 193 -16.06 3.27 -10.35
N LYS A 194 -15.12 2.87 -9.48
CA LYS A 194 -14.35 1.62 -9.61
C LYS A 194 -14.67 0.64 -8.50
N ASN A 195 -14.48 -0.64 -8.76
CA ASN A 195 -14.41 -1.62 -7.69
C ASN A 195 -13.03 -1.47 -7.02
N PRO A 196 -12.94 -1.10 -5.72
CA PRO A 196 -11.65 -0.98 -5.03
C PRO A 196 -11.00 -2.34 -4.80
N ASN A 197 -11.79 -3.42 -4.90
CA ASN A 197 -11.36 -4.77 -4.58
C ASN A 197 -10.86 -5.48 -5.84
N THR A 198 -9.92 -4.88 -6.56
CA THR A 198 -9.34 -5.48 -7.76
C THR A 198 -7.81 -5.49 -7.72
N ILE A 199 -7.21 -6.59 -8.18
CA ILE A 199 -5.78 -6.73 -8.44
C ILE A 199 -5.63 -7.21 -9.89
N ASP A 200 -4.92 -6.46 -10.71
CA ASP A 200 -4.77 -6.70 -12.16
C ASP A 200 -6.11 -6.92 -12.89
N GLY A 201 -7.12 -6.11 -12.53
CA GLY A 201 -8.46 -6.22 -13.10
C GLY A 201 -9.27 -7.43 -12.62
N LYS A 202 -8.72 -8.28 -11.74
CA LYS A 202 -9.44 -9.39 -11.12
C LYS A 202 -9.98 -8.99 -9.77
N GLU A 203 -11.24 -9.28 -9.52
CA GLU A 203 -11.86 -9.01 -8.22
C GLU A 203 -11.22 -9.88 -7.13
N PHE A 204 -11.07 -9.32 -5.93
CA PHE A 204 -10.78 -10.10 -4.74
C PHE A 204 -11.91 -10.01 -3.72
N VAL A 205 -12.05 -11.05 -2.92
CA VAL A 205 -13.05 -11.14 -1.86
C VAL A 205 -12.36 -11.43 -0.53
N ASN A 206 -12.90 -10.87 0.55
CA ASN A 206 -12.49 -11.27 1.89
C ASN A 206 -12.91 -12.72 2.13
N ILE A 207 -11.98 -13.51 2.66
CA ILE A 207 -12.20 -14.86 3.15
C ILE A 207 -11.92 -14.87 4.65
N ASP A 208 -11.84 -16.06 5.24
CA ASP A 208 -11.64 -16.23 6.68
C ASP A 208 -10.33 -15.56 7.17
N ASN A 209 -10.36 -15.11 8.42
CA ASN A 209 -9.17 -14.67 9.14
C ASN A 209 -8.40 -13.48 8.52
N GLY A 210 -9.12 -12.57 7.85
CA GLY A 210 -8.54 -11.38 7.23
C GLY A 210 -7.79 -11.63 5.92
N PHE A 211 -7.75 -12.88 5.45
CA PHE A 211 -7.22 -13.17 4.12
C PHE A 211 -8.21 -12.75 3.02
N GLN A 212 -7.68 -12.57 1.83
CA GLN A 212 -8.39 -12.18 0.63
C GLN A 212 -8.03 -13.16 -0.50
N GLU A 213 -8.99 -13.50 -1.34
CA GLU A 213 -8.78 -14.35 -2.53
C GLU A 213 -9.02 -13.54 -3.80
N VAL A 214 -8.02 -13.48 -4.68
CA VAL A 214 -8.13 -12.94 -6.04
C VAL A 214 -8.81 -13.97 -6.94
N LYS A 215 -10.05 -13.69 -7.35
CA LYS A 215 -10.87 -14.59 -8.17
C LYS A 215 -10.26 -14.78 -9.54
N GLY A 216 -10.17 -16.04 -9.98
CA GLY A 216 -9.58 -16.40 -11.27
C GLY A 216 -8.08 -16.10 -11.39
N ALA A 217 -7.38 -15.82 -10.28
CA ALA A 217 -5.91 -15.76 -10.29
C ALA A 217 -5.34 -17.17 -10.44
N GLU A 218 -4.34 -17.29 -11.32
CA GLU A 218 -3.50 -18.47 -11.41
C GLU A 218 -2.50 -18.48 -10.24
N VAL A 219 -2.09 -19.67 -9.83
CA VAL A 219 -1.07 -19.83 -8.79
C VAL A 219 0.28 -19.47 -9.37
N CYS A 220 0.90 -18.41 -8.89
CA CYS A 220 2.27 -18.07 -9.29
C CYS A 220 3.28 -19.04 -8.67
N LYS A 221 4.29 -19.41 -9.46
CA LYS A 221 5.28 -20.43 -9.13
C LYS A 221 6.69 -19.94 -9.46
N GLU A 222 7.64 -20.34 -8.64
CA GLU A 222 9.08 -20.20 -8.88
C GLU A 222 9.67 -21.61 -8.92
N ASN A 223 10.37 -21.96 -10.00
CA ASN A 223 10.92 -23.30 -10.22
C ASN A 223 9.89 -24.42 -10.03
N GLY A 224 8.65 -24.18 -10.48
CA GLY A 224 7.54 -25.14 -10.36
C GLY A 224 6.88 -25.22 -8.98
N LYS A 225 7.38 -24.50 -7.98
CA LYS A 225 6.86 -24.47 -6.61
C LYS A 225 5.98 -23.23 -6.38
N PRO A 226 4.80 -23.32 -5.74
CA PRO A 226 4.03 -22.15 -5.37
C PRO A 226 4.84 -21.19 -4.50
N ILE A 227 4.72 -19.89 -4.76
CA ILE A 227 5.48 -18.87 -4.03
C ILE A 227 4.69 -18.39 -2.80
N VAL A 228 5.37 -18.19 -1.68
CA VAL A 228 4.82 -17.57 -0.47
C VAL A 228 5.71 -16.40 -0.09
N TYR A 229 5.17 -15.19 -0.11
CA TYR A 229 5.86 -13.98 0.29
C TYR A 229 5.41 -13.53 1.68
N PHE A 230 6.36 -13.13 2.50
CA PHE A 230 6.13 -12.35 3.71
C PHE A 230 6.89 -11.02 3.62
N PHE A 231 6.17 -9.91 3.74
CA PHE A 231 6.74 -8.56 3.78
C PHE A 231 6.59 -8.00 5.18
N GLY A 232 7.68 -7.50 5.75
CA GLY A 232 7.69 -6.94 7.10
C GLY A 232 8.86 -6.01 7.36
N SER A 233 8.91 -5.49 8.58
CA SER A 233 10.00 -4.66 9.07
C SER A 233 10.34 -5.04 10.50
N LYS A 234 11.63 -4.93 10.88
CA LYS A 234 12.07 -5.16 12.27
C LYS A 234 11.55 -4.09 13.24
N THR A 235 11.10 -2.94 12.76
CA THR A 235 10.58 -1.86 13.60
C THR A 235 9.06 -1.88 13.73
N CYS A 236 8.40 -2.88 13.15
CA CYS A 236 6.96 -3.06 13.11
C CYS A 236 6.54 -4.16 14.11
N PRO A 237 5.92 -3.83 15.26
CA PRO A 237 5.53 -4.82 16.27
C PRO A 237 4.59 -5.92 15.73
N HIS A 238 3.67 -5.54 14.83
CA HIS A 238 2.78 -6.49 14.19
C HIS A 238 3.51 -7.48 13.28
N CYS A 239 4.63 -7.04 12.70
CA CYS A 239 5.48 -7.87 11.87
C CYS A 239 6.30 -8.85 12.74
N GLU A 240 6.79 -8.40 13.90
CA GLU A 240 7.48 -9.25 14.88
C GLU A 240 6.59 -10.37 15.41
N TRP A 241 5.28 -10.11 15.59
CA TRP A 241 4.31 -11.11 16.00
C TRP A 241 4.03 -12.15 14.90
N GLU A 242 3.84 -11.69 13.66
CA GLU A 242 3.42 -12.53 12.53
C GLU A 242 4.57 -13.40 11.99
N LEU A 243 5.78 -12.86 11.94
CA LEU A 243 6.97 -13.50 11.36
C LEU A 243 7.23 -14.93 11.89
N PRO A 244 7.32 -15.19 13.22
CA PRO A 244 7.61 -16.53 13.72
C PRO A 244 6.52 -17.55 13.34
N ILE A 245 5.26 -17.12 13.23
CA ILE A 245 4.14 -18.00 12.83
C ILE A 245 4.30 -18.41 11.36
N VAL A 246 4.56 -17.43 10.49
CA VAL A 246 4.76 -17.66 9.06
C VAL A 246 5.99 -18.53 8.81
N GLN A 247 7.11 -18.24 9.48
CA GLN A 247 8.32 -19.06 9.41
C GLN A 247 8.08 -20.50 9.85
N GLU A 248 7.33 -20.71 10.95
CA GLU A 248 7.00 -22.05 11.43
C GLU A 248 6.17 -22.80 10.39
N VAL A 249 5.16 -22.17 9.79
CA VAL A 249 4.34 -22.80 8.75
C VAL A 249 5.15 -23.08 7.48
N ALA A 250 5.93 -22.12 7.00
CA ALA A 250 6.74 -22.28 5.80
C ALA A 250 7.73 -23.47 5.94
N LYS A 251 8.34 -23.63 7.12
CA LYS A 251 9.23 -24.75 7.44
C LYS A 251 8.54 -26.12 7.33
N LEU A 252 7.24 -26.22 7.65
CA LEU A 252 6.48 -27.48 7.52
C LEU A 252 6.30 -27.92 6.05
N PHE A 253 6.28 -26.96 5.12
CA PHE A 253 6.19 -27.25 3.69
C PHE A 253 7.56 -27.49 3.05
N GLY A 254 8.62 -26.87 3.60
CA GLY A 254 9.99 -27.03 3.14
C GLY A 254 10.10 -26.81 1.64
N ASP A 255 10.70 -27.77 0.93
CA ASP A 255 10.94 -27.70 -0.51
C ASP A 255 9.69 -27.74 -1.39
N LYS A 256 8.48 -27.88 -0.84
CA LYS A 256 7.24 -27.88 -1.64
C LYS A 256 6.83 -26.47 -2.09
N ILE A 257 7.32 -25.44 -1.42
CA ILE A 257 7.05 -24.03 -1.73
C ILE A 257 8.35 -23.28 -2.01
N SER A 258 8.25 -22.12 -2.64
CA SER A 258 9.31 -21.12 -2.59
C SER A 258 8.92 -20.03 -1.59
N TYR A 259 9.61 -19.94 -0.46
CA TYR A 259 9.31 -18.97 0.59
C TYR A 259 10.27 -17.78 0.52
N HIS A 260 9.70 -16.58 0.38
CA HIS A 260 10.39 -15.31 0.23
C HIS A 260 10.11 -14.44 1.45
N GLU A 261 11.11 -14.33 2.33
CA GLU A 261 11.07 -13.49 3.53
C GLU A 261 11.71 -12.12 3.24
N ASN A 262 10.87 -11.09 3.14
CA ASN A 262 11.24 -9.72 2.80
C ASN A 262 11.13 -8.81 4.02
N ILE A 263 12.12 -8.89 4.92
CA ILE A 263 12.24 -8.01 6.09
C ILE A 263 13.19 -6.87 5.79
N ASP A 264 12.70 -5.62 5.86
CA ASP A 264 13.49 -4.42 5.56
C ASP A 264 14.24 -4.53 4.20
N SER A 265 13.56 -5.06 3.18
CA SER A 265 14.16 -5.42 1.88
C SER A 265 13.26 -5.05 0.70
N ASP A 266 13.88 -4.64 -0.41
CA ASP A 266 13.20 -4.21 -1.63
C ASP A 266 13.10 -5.30 -2.73
N LYS A 267 13.59 -6.52 -2.46
CA LYS A 267 13.76 -7.59 -3.48
C LYS A 267 12.47 -7.93 -4.24
N ASP A 268 11.33 -7.89 -3.56
CA ASP A 268 10.01 -8.16 -4.14
C ASP A 268 9.04 -6.96 -4.02
N SER A 269 9.59 -5.74 -4.03
CA SER A 269 8.82 -4.50 -3.87
C SER A 269 7.64 -4.36 -4.85
N ALA A 270 7.79 -4.84 -6.10
CA ALA A 270 6.71 -4.85 -7.09
C ALA A 270 5.52 -5.73 -6.66
N ILE A 271 5.77 -6.85 -5.98
CA ILE A 271 4.72 -7.72 -5.43
C ILE A 271 4.04 -7.01 -4.26
N LEU A 272 4.81 -6.39 -3.36
CA LEU A 272 4.25 -5.61 -2.26
C LEU A 272 3.37 -4.46 -2.78
N SER A 273 3.85 -3.66 -3.75
CA SER A 273 3.07 -2.57 -4.33
C SER A 273 1.80 -3.06 -5.04
N LYS A 274 1.81 -4.27 -5.60
CA LYS A 274 0.63 -4.86 -6.24
C LYS A 274 -0.45 -5.26 -5.22
N PHE A 275 -0.07 -5.96 -4.15
CA PHE A 275 -1.03 -6.50 -3.18
C PHE A 275 -1.33 -5.54 -2.02
N SER A 276 -0.41 -4.63 -1.72
CA SER A 276 -0.52 -3.59 -0.70
C SER A 276 -0.04 -2.25 -1.29
N PRO A 277 -0.81 -1.60 -2.19
CA PRO A 277 -0.37 -0.38 -2.88
C PRO A 277 -0.13 0.82 -1.95
N GLN A 278 -0.62 0.74 -0.70
CA GLN A 278 -0.36 1.75 0.34
C GLN A 278 0.88 1.42 1.19
N GLY A 279 1.59 0.33 0.90
CA GLY A 279 2.78 -0.11 1.64
C GLY A 279 2.47 -0.68 3.03
N GLY A 280 1.24 -1.12 3.29
CA GLY A 280 0.88 -1.72 4.58
C GLY A 280 1.67 -3.00 4.84
N ILE A 281 2.28 -3.10 6.02
CA ILE A 281 2.99 -4.28 6.51
C ILE A 281 2.49 -4.67 7.93
N PRO A 282 2.52 -5.95 8.32
CA PRO A 282 2.97 -7.08 7.52
C PRO A 282 2.03 -7.36 6.34
N THR A 283 2.56 -7.89 5.24
CA THR A 283 1.76 -8.37 4.11
C THR A 283 2.17 -9.78 3.75
N LEU A 284 1.17 -10.65 3.60
CA LEU A 284 1.33 -12.04 3.18
C LEU A 284 0.75 -12.22 1.78
N VAL A 285 1.47 -12.93 0.90
CA VAL A 285 0.96 -13.32 -0.42
C VAL A 285 1.26 -14.79 -0.67
N ILE A 286 0.23 -15.58 -0.94
CA ILE A 286 0.31 -17.03 -1.14
C ILE A 286 -0.16 -17.34 -2.57
N GLY A 287 0.80 -17.78 -3.39
CA GLY A 287 0.58 -18.17 -4.78
C GLY A 287 -0.02 -17.07 -5.65
N CYS A 288 0.18 -15.78 -5.31
CA CYS A 288 -0.44 -14.63 -5.98
C CYS A 288 -1.98 -14.68 -6.06
N LYS A 289 -2.59 -15.57 -5.27
CA LYS A 289 -4.02 -15.87 -5.29
C LYS A 289 -4.66 -15.52 -3.96
N TYR A 290 -3.98 -15.79 -2.86
CA TYR A 290 -4.42 -15.37 -1.53
C TYR A 290 -3.46 -14.34 -0.98
N PHE A 291 -3.98 -13.36 -0.26
CA PHE A 291 -3.14 -12.37 0.40
C PHE A 291 -3.80 -11.83 1.65
N LYS A 292 -3.02 -11.17 2.50
CA LYS A 292 -3.50 -10.50 3.71
C LYS A 292 -2.62 -9.29 3.99
N ILE A 293 -3.24 -8.17 4.34
CA ILE A 293 -2.57 -6.97 4.83
C ILE A 293 -2.86 -6.87 6.34
N GLY A 294 -1.82 -6.73 7.14
CA GLY A 294 -1.89 -6.75 8.61
C GLY A 294 -1.67 -8.14 9.22
N SER A 295 -1.64 -8.21 10.55
CA SER A 295 -1.39 -9.43 11.32
C SER A 295 -2.67 -10.15 11.77
N GLY A 296 -2.52 -11.40 12.22
CA GLY A 296 -3.57 -12.25 12.79
C GLY A 296 -3.85 -12.07 14.28
N GLU A 297 -3.27 -11.05 14.92
CA GLU A 297 -3.26 -10.89 16.37
C GLU A 297 -4.66 -10.94 17.00
N SER A 298 -5.65 -10.33 16.35
CA SER A 298 -7.04 -10.28 16.84
C SER A 298 -7.71 -11.65 16.94
N THR A 299 -7.23 -12.62 16.16
CA THR A 299 -7.74 -14.00 16.10
C THR A 299 -6.84 -15.02 16.80
N GLY A 300 -5.62 -14.61 17.15
CA GLY A 300 -4.62 -15.44 17.82
C GLY A 300 -3.83 -16.36 16.89
N SER A 301 -2.65 -16.77 17.36
CA SER A 301 -1.65 -17.50 16.56
C SER A 301 -2.14 -18.86 16.06
N ALA A 302 -2.97 -19.57 16.84
CA ALA A 302 -3.51 -20.86 16.43
C ALA A 302 -4.40 -20.77 15.18
N LYS A 303 -5.25 -19.74 15.11
CA LYS A 303 -6.14 -19.51 13.97
C LYS A 303 -5.37 -18.99 12.76
N GLU A 304 -4.38 -18.14 12.98
CA GLU A 304 -3.47 -17.66 11.92
C GLU A 304 -2.74 -18.82 11.25
N LYS A 305 -2.12 -19.67 12.06
CA LYS A 305 -1.41 -20.86 11.61
C LYS A 305 -2.31 -21.81 10.83
N GLN A 306 -3.53 -22.06 11.33
CA GLN A 306 -4.50 -22.90 10.64
C GLN A 306 -4.85 -22.34 9.26
N SER A 307 -5.05 -21.02 9.16
CA SER A 307 -5.40 -20.35 7.91
C SER A 307 -4.25 -20.44 6.90
N LEU A 308 -3.02 -20.15 7.33
CA LEU A 308 -1.81 -20.30 6.51
C LEU A 308 -1.63 -21.73 5.98
N LEU A 309 -1.74 -22.74 6.86
CA LEU A 309 -1.66 -24.15 6.47
C LEU A 309 -2.70 -24.51 5.41
N LEU A 310 -3.94 -24.08 5.59
CA LEU A 310 -5.03 -24.36 4.66
C LEU A 310 -4.78 -23.69 3.30
N LEU A 311 -4.39 -22.42 3.28
CA LEU A 311 -4.20 -21.65 2.06
C LEU A 311 -2.97 -22.12 1.26
N ILE A 312 -1.87 -22.46 1.94
CA ILE A 312 -0.69 -23.02 1.26
C ILE A 312 -1.02 -24.39 0.65
N ASN A 313 -1.76 -25.26 1.37
CA ASN A 313 -2.23 -26.53 0.80
C ASN A 313 -3.14 -26.32 -0.43
N LYS A 314 -3.96 -25.26 -0.47
CA LYS A 314 -4.82 -24.95 -1.61
C LYS A 314 -4.06 -24.52 -2.87
N VAL A 315 -2.83 -24.02 -2.76
CA VAL A 315 -2.02 -23.63 -3.93
C VAL A 315 -1.06 -24.72 -4.38
N LEU A 316 -0.89 -25.77 -3.57
CA LEU A 316 -0.11 -26.97 -3.92
C LEU A 316 -0.90 -27.96 -4.77
N ASN A 317 -2.23 -27.95 -4.67
CA ASN A 317 -3.16 -28.81 -5.41
C ASN A 317 -3.79 -28.05 -6.58
#